data_AF-A0A1B3X496-F1
#
_entry.id   AF-A0A1B3X496-F1
#
_cell.length_a   1.000
_cell.length_b   1.000
_cell.length_c   1.000
_cell.angle_alpha   90.00
_cell.angle_beta   90.00
_cell.angle_gamma   90.00
#
_symmetry.space_group_name_H-M   'P 1'
#
loop_
_entity.id
_entity.type
_entity.pdbx_description
1 polymer ?
#
loop_
_entity_poly.entity_id
_entity_poly.type
_entity_poly.pdbx_seq_one_letter_code
_entity_poly.pdbx_strand_id
1 'polypeptide(L)'
;MAELLHIYMNNPTEGGKDGTEVSSGTELAPISILLDAGKGEQKAVKCAVRCENGFHIDGTLTVKFIGEHADKWKVALDNKYTAETVLDSAEWKDVISLQNVRDTNTVFWVKAVSTADEKPQQDTSVDIQAEGLLVSN
;
A
#
# COMPACT_ATOMS: atom_id res chain seq x y z
N MET A 1 11.23 7.36 17.92
CA MET A 1 9.88 7.85 18.31
C MET A 1 8.93 6.70 18.04
N ALA A 2 7.98 6.43 18.94
CA ALA A 2 7.14 5.23 18.87
C ALA A 2 6.43 5.09 17.52
N GLU A 3 6.26 3.85 17.09
CA GLU A 3 5.79 3.43 15.76
C GLU A 3 4.26 3.51 15.73
N LEU A 4 3.71 4.57 15.13
CA LEU A 4 2.27 4.84 15.28
C LEU A 4 1.42 4.37 14.10
N LEU A 5 2.03 3.97 12.98
CA LEU A 5 1.37 3.51 11.76
C LEU A 5 2.16 2.37 11.12
N HIS A 6 1.45 1.28 10.82
CA HIS A 6 2.02 0.03 10.33
C HIS A 6 1.30 -0.42 9.06
N ILE A 7 2.07 -0.98 8.13
CA ILE A 7 1.55 -1.55 6.88
C ILE A 7 1.61 -3.08 6.95
N TYR A 8 0.55 -3.72 6.48
CA TYR A 8 0.37 -5.17 6.43
C TYR A 8 0.17 -5.59 4.98
N MET A 9 0.80 -6.70 4.59
CA MET A 9 0.57 -7.37 3.32
C MET A 9 0.03 -8.79 3.57
N ASN A 10 -0.08 -9.58 2.50
CA ASN A 10 -0.54 -10.97 2.56
C ASN A 10 -2.05 -11.10 2.82
N ASN A 11 -2.86 -10.45 1.98
CA ASN A 11 -4.33 -10.46 2.01
C ASN A 11 -4.96 -10.07 3.37
N PRO A 12 -4.67 -8.87 3.89
CA PRO A 12 -5.35 -8.37 5.08
C PRO A 12 -6.86 -8.23 4.86
N THR A 13 -7.64 -8.56 5.90
CA THR A 13 -9.10 -8.40 5.94
C THR A 13 -9.45 -7.00 6.44
N GLU A 14 -10.36 -6.32 5.74
CA GLU A 14 -10.86 -4.99 6.14
C GLU A 14 -11.48 -5.03 7.53
N GLY A 15 -11.09 -4.07 8.39
CA GLY A 15 -11.56 -4.01 9.77
C GLY A 15 -11.00 -5.10 10.70
N GLY A 16 -10.23 -6.05 10.17
CA GLY A 16 -9.54 -7.08 10.94
C GLY A 16 -8.21 -6.59 11.53
N LYS A 17 -7.45 -7.53 12.09
CA LYS A 17 -6.05 -7.32 12.53
C LYS A 17 -5.08 -8.33 11.89
N ASP A 18 -5.56 -9.07 10.90
CA ASP A 18 -4.84 -10.09 10.14
C ASP A 18 -3.91 -9.46 9.10
N GLY A 19 -2.87 -10.19 8.70
CA GLY A 19 -1.88 -9.73 7.73
C GLY A 19 -0.46 -9.84 8.29
N THR A 20 0.50 -9.92 7.38
CA THR A 20 1.92 -9.95 7.74
C THR A 20 2.43 -8.52 7.74
N GLU A 21 2.93 -8.06 8.88
CA GLU A 21 3.54 -6.74 8.98
C GLU A 21 4.73 -6.65 8.02
N VAL A 22 4.72 -5.60 7.20
CA VAL A 22 5.80 -5.29 6.25
C VAL A 22 6.59 -4.06 6.64
N SER A 23 6.07 -3.25 7.55
CA SER A 23 6.72 -2.01 7.94
C SER A 23 6.34 -1.61 9.36
N SER A 24 7.36 -1.20 10.13
CA SER A 24 7.30 -0.76 11.52
C SER A 24 8.09 0.55 11.70
N GLY A 25 7.63 1.63 11.08
CA GLY A 25 8.07 2.98 11.45
C GLY A 25 8.51 3.90 10.30
N THR A 26 7.78 5.02 10.17
CA THR A 26 8.12 6.40 9.75
C THR A 26 9.20 6.74 8.69
N GLU A 27 9.82 5.78 8.04
CA GLU A 27 10.61 5.96 6.82
C GLU A 27 10.12 4.92 5.83
N LEU A 28 8.83 5.08 5.47
CA LEU A 28 8.15 4.53 4.30
C LEU A 28 8.86 3.34 3.66
N ALA A 29 8.89 2.19 4.33
CA ALA A 29 9.70 1.08 3.83
C ALA A 29 9.22 0.67 2.42
N PRO A 30 10.16 0.37 1.51
CA PRO A 30 9.84 0.06 0.13
C PRO A 30 8.97 -1.18 0.09
N ILE A 31 7.79 -1.09 -0.54
CA ILE A 31 7.00 -2.29 -0.81
C ILE A 31 7.75 -3.09 -1.87
N SER A 32 8.39 -4.18 -1.46
CA SER A 32 9.14 -5.04 -2.36
C SER A 32 8.20 -6.05 -3.03
N ILE A 33 7.63 -5.70 -4.18
CA ILE A 33 6.91 -6.67 -5.02
C ILE A 33 7.89 -7.28 -6.01
N LEU A 34 7.91 -8.61 -6.06
CA LEU A 34 8.64 -9.35 -7.08
C LEU A 34 7.77 -9.42 -8.34
N LEU A 35 8.18 -8.67 -9.38
CA LEU A 35 7.55 -8.68 -10.70
C LEU A 35 8.45 -9.38 -11.72
N ASP A 36 7.83 -10.17 -12.58
CA ASP A 36 8.51 -10.77 -13.73
C ASP A 36 8.50 -9.78 -14.90
N ALA A 37 9.45 -8.84 -14.85
CA ALA A 37 9.56 -7.74 -15.81
C ALA A 37 9.72 -8.20 -17.26
N GLY A 38 10.34 -9.37 -17.49
CA GLY A 38 10.55 -9.94 -18.83
C GLY A 38 9.28 -10.32 -19.60
N LYS A 39 8.09 -10.20 -18.98
CA LYS A 39 6.79 -10.43 -19.64
C LYS A 39 5.86 -9.20 -19.62
N GLY A 40 6.31 -8.06 -19.10
CA GLY A 40 5.43 -6.92 -18.86
C GLY A 40 4.30 -7.23 -17.89
N GLU A 41 4.57 -8.08 -16.87
CA GLU A 41 3.56 -8.52 -15.92
C GLU A 41 3.15 -7.34 -15.00
N GLN A 42 1.85 -7.19 -14.79
CA GLN A 42 1.29 -6.29 -13.79
C GLN A 42 0.84 -7.14 -12.60
N LYS A 43 1.28 -6.77 -11.41
CA LYS A 43 0.90 -7.49 -10.19
C LYS A 43 0.25 -6.54 -9.21
N ALA A 44 -0.99 -6.85 -8.86
CA ALA A 44 -1.69 -6.17 -7.79
C ALA A 44 -1.48 -6.91 -6.47
N VAL A 45 -1.20 -6.15 -5.41
CA VAL A 45 -1.02 -6.64 -4.06
C VAL A 45 -1.97 -5.89 -3.14
N LYS A 46 -2.63 -6.65 -2.27
CA LYS A 46 -3.50 -6.10 -1.24
C LYS A 46 -2.66 -5.70 -0.04
N CYS A 47 -2.74 -4.44 0.34
CA CYS A 47 -2.06 -3.87 1.49
C CYS A 47 -3.09 -3.31 2.48
N ALA A 48 -2.76 -3.30 3.76
CA ALA A 48 -3.55 -2.62 4.77
C ALA A 48 -2.67 -1.70 5.58
N VAL A 49 -3.24 -0.60 6.04
CA VAL A 49 -2.61 0.31 6.99
C VAL A 49 -3.41 0.27 8.29
N ARG A 50 -2.71 0.22 9.43
CA ARG A 50 -3.31 0.30 10.76
C ARG A 50 -2.48 1.21 11.65
N CYS A 51 -3.15 1.96 12.52
CA CYS A 51 -2.50 2.72 13.58
C CYS A 51 -2.25 1.85 14.81
N GLU A 52 -1.31 2.27 15.65
CA GLU A 52 -1.12 1.64 16.96
C GLU A 52 -2.38 1.82 17.84
N ASN A 53 -2.57 0.90 18.79
CA ASN A 53 -3.74 0.90 19.65
C ASN A 53 -3.76 2.14 20.56
N GLY A 54 -4.76 3.02 20.37
CA GLY A 54 -4.83 4.31 21.07
C GLY A 54 -4.53 5.50 20.14
N PHE A 55 -4.25 5.24 18.86
CA PHE A 55 -4.07 6.27 17.85
C PHE A 55 -5.02 6.06 16.67
N HIS A 56 -5.39 7.16 16.02
CA HIS A 56 -6.17 7.16 14.79
C HIS A 56 -5.74 8.32 13.89
N ILE A 57 -6.10 8.24 12.62
CA ILE A 57 -5.98 9.38 11.72
C ILE A 57 -7.24 10.22 11.84
N ASP A 58 -7.07 11.48 12.23
CA ASP A 58 -8.13 12.49 12.18
C ASP A 58 -8.24 13.01 10.74
N GLY A 59 -9.38 12.71 10.11
CA GLY A 59 -9.64 13.07 8.73
C GLY A 59 -9.15 12.03 7.72
N THR A 60 -8.25 12.45 6.83
CA THR A 60 -7.88 11.69 5.63
C THR A 60 -6.39 11.37 5.64
N LEU A 61 -6.06 10.09 5.42
CA LEU A 61 -4.71 9.60 5.17
C LEU A 61 -4.47 9.57 3.65
N THR A 62 -3.53 10.38 3.18
CA THR A 62 -3.11 10.38 1.78
C THR A 62 -2.01 9.36 1.56
N VAL A 63 -2.21 8.42 0.64
CA VAL A 63 -1.22 7.40 0.26
C VAL A 63 -0.72 7.68 -1.15
N LYS A 64 0.59 7.82 -1.33
CA LYS A 64 1.27 8.09 -2.61
C LYS A 64 2.59 7.33 -2.67
N PHE A 65 3.14 7.13 -3.87
CA PHE A 65 4.48 6.56 -4.04
C PHE A 65 5.53 7.65 -4.19
N ILE A 66 6.71 7.43 -3.62
CA ILE A 66 7.89 8.26 -3.80
C ILE A 66 9.09 7.38 -4.18
N GLY A 67 10.02 7.91 -4.96
CA GLY A 67 11.18 7.16 -5.43
C GLY A 67 11.35 7.22 -6.94
N GLU A 68 12.43 6.61 -7.44
CA GLU A 68 12.86 6.74 -8.84
C GLU A 68 11.94 5.99 -9.83
N HIS A 69 11.16 5.03 -9.33
CA HIS A 69 10.19 4.27 -10.12
C HIS A 69 8.74 4.48 -9.66
N ALA A 70 8.45 5.53 -8.89
CA ALA A 70 7.10 5.80 -8.38
C ALA A 70 6.05 5.89 -9.49
N ASP A 71 6.40 6.42 -10.67
CA ASP A 71 5.52 6.48 -11.85
C ASP A 71 5.03 5.09 -12.35
N LYS A 72 5.78 4.03 -12.05
CA LYS A 72 5.45 2.64 -12.39
C LYS A 72 4.53 2.00 -11.36
N TRP A 73 4.26 2.68 -10.25
CA TRP A 73 3.39 2.20 -9.19
C TRP A 73 2.09 2.98 -9.17
N LYS A 74 0.99 2.26 -8.96
CA LYS A 74 -0.33 2.86 -8.83
C LYS A 74 -1.02 2.27 -7.62
N VAL A 75 -1.85 3.06 -6.99
CA VAL A 75 -2.65 2.70 -5.82
C VAL A 75 -4.13 2.87 -6.15
N ALA A 76 -4.96 1.97 -5.63
CA ALA A 76 -6.40 2.01 -5.76
C ALA A 76 -7.05 1.73 -4.41
N LEU A 77 -8.25 2.29 -4.21
CA LEU A 77 -9.06 1.97 -3.04
C LEU A 77 -9.56 0.52 -3.13
N ASP A 78 -9.66 -0.16 -1.99
CA ASP A 78 -10.38 -1.42 -1.93
C ASP A 78 -11.89 -1.15 -2.09
N ASN A 79 -12.51 -1.81 -3.05
CA ASN A 79 -13.95 -1.83 -3.22
C ASN A 79 -14.44 -3.28 -3.32
N LYS A 80 -13.96 -4.14 -2.40
CA LYS A 80 -14.20 -5.59 -2.39
C LYS A 80 -13.67 -6.31 -3.63
N TYR A 81 -12.59 -5.80 -4.19
CA TYR A 81 -11.89 -6.45 -5.30
C TYR A 81 -11.18 -7.73 -4.84
N THR A 82 -10.95 -8.62 -5.79
CA THR A 82 -10.07 -9.78 -5.63
C THR A 82 -8.78 -9.56 -6.41
N ALA A 83 -7.72 -10.31 -6.11
CA ALA A 83 -6.45 -10.21 -6.84
C ALA A 83 -6.60 -10.39 -8.36
N GLU A 84 -7.65 -11.08 -8.79
CA GLU A 84 -7.99 -11.32 -10.20
C GLU A 84 -8.79 -10.17 -10.83
N THR A 85 -9.64 -9.50 -10.07
CA THR A 85 -10.54 -8.45 -10.60
C THR A 85 -10.01 -7.04 -10.41
N VAL A 86 -9.18 -6.81 -9.39
CA VAL A 86 -8.64 -5.48 -9.05
C VAL A 86 -7.88 -4.85 -10.22
N LEU A 87 -7.11 -5.64 -10.97
CA LEU A 87 -6.30 -5.10 -12.07
C LEU A 87 -7.14 -4.44 -13.15
N ASP A 88 -8.31 -5.01 -13.45
CA ASP A 88 -9.22 -4.55 -14.51
C ASP A 88 -10.30 -3.60 -13.99
N SER A 89 -10.79 -3.83 -12.76
CA SER A 89 -11.93 -3.11 -12.17
C SER A 89 -11.56 -1.96 -11.23
N ALA A 90 -10.32 -1.93 -10.70
CA ALA A 90 -9.94 -0.90 -9.74
C ALA A 90 -9.51 0.39 -10.43
N GLU A 91 -9.87 1.52 -9.81
CA GLU A 91 -9.47 2.83 -10.27
C GLU A 91 -8.05 3.16 -9.76
N TRP A 92 -7.06 2.85 -10.61
CA TRP A 92 -5.64 3.07 -10.32
C TRP A 92 -5.26 4.54 -10.43
N LYS A 93 -4.73 5.09 -9.34
CA LYS A 93 -4.28 6.47 -9.21
C LYS A 93 -2.84 6.52 -8.68
N ASP A 94 -2.19 7.66 -8.86
CA ASP A 94 -0.88 7.94 -8.25
C ASP A 94 -1.00 8.21 -6.74
N VAL A 95 -2.16 8.72 -6.33
CA VAL A 95 -2.47 9.07 -4.96
C VAL A 95 -3.91 8.69 -4.62
N ILE A 96 -4.12 8.14 -3.43
CA ILE A 96 -5.45 7.91 -2.86
C ILE A 96 -5.58 8.56 -1.49
N SER A 97 -6.83 8.67 -1.06
CA SER A 97 -7.23 9.22 0.22
C SER A 97 -8.00 8.15 0.97
N LEU A 98 -7.40 7.60 2.02
CA LEU A 98 -8.04 6.69 2.95
C LEU A 98 -8.68 7.49 4.08
N GLN A 99 -9.82 7.04 4.57
CA GLN A 99 -10.50 7.65 5.70
C GLN A 99 -10.68 6.62 6.81
N ASN A 100 -10.88 7.13 8.02
CA ASN A 100 -11.20 6.30 9.20
C ASN A 100 -10.12 5.24 9.50
N VAL A 101 -8.85 5.60 9.33
CA VAL A 101 -7.72 4.74 9.67
C VAL A 101 -7.54 4.72 11.18
N ARG A 102 -7.64 3.53 11.78
CA ARG A 102 -7.62 3.30 13.24
C ARG A 102 -6.73 2.12 13.57
N ASP A 103 -6.93 1.50 14.74
CA ASP A 103 -6.27 0.26 15.16
C ASP A 103 -6.71 -0.99 14.37
N THR A 104 -7.56 -0.81 13.36
CA THR A 104 -8.04 -1.86 12.46
C THR A 104 -7.48 -1.67 11.05
N ASN A 105 -7.44 -2.77 10.29
CA ASN A 105 -6.92 -2.79 8.93
C ASN A 105 -7.77 -1.92 7.98
N THR A 106 -7.20 -0.82 7.52
CA THR A 106 -7.72 -0.07 6.36
C THR A 106 -7.04 -0.57 5.11
N VAL A 107 -7.81 -1.20 4.21
CA VAL A 107 -7.25 -1.93 3.07
C VAL A 107 -7.22 -1.08 1.81
N PHE A 108 -6.17 -1.26 1.02
CA PHE A 108 -5.97 -0.63 -0.27
C PHE A 108 -5.21 -1.57 -1.19
N TRP A 109 -5.24 -1.28 -2.48
CA TRP A 109 -4.55 -2.06 -3.49
C TRP A 109 -3.41 -1.27 -4.08
N VAL A 110 -2.28 -1.92 -4.29
CA VAL A 110 -1.16 -1.36 -5.02
C VAL A 110 -0.89 -2.26 -6.21
N LYS A 111 -0.55 -1.67 -7.35
CA LYS A 111 0.03 -2.41 -8.46
C LYS A 111 1.36 -1.80 -8.83
N ALA A 112 2.25 -2.70 -9.21
CA ALA A 112 3.46 -2.33 -9.92
C ALA A 112 3.30 -2.73 -11.38
N VAL A 113 3.75 -1.84 -12.27
CA VAL A 113 3.72 -2.00 -13.71
C VAL A 113 5.16 -2.13 -14.17
N SER A 114 5.53 -3.30 -14.67
CA SER A 114 6.84 -3.49 -15.30
C SER A 114 6.74 -3.41 -16.82
N THR A 115 7.78 -2.88 -17.47
CA THR A 115 7.89 -2.92 -18.93
C THR A 115 8.71 -4.14 -19.39
N ALA A 116 8.42 -4.65 -20.59
CA ALA A 116 9.01 -5.88 -21.12
C ALA A 116 10.52 -5.80 -21.41
N ASP A 117 11.10 -4.60 -21.40
CA ASP A 117 12.52 -4.33 -21.65
C ASP A 117 13.39 -4.37 -20.37
N GLU A 118 12.79 -4.65 -19.21
CA GLU A 118 13.50 -4.69 -17.93
C GLU A 118 13.73 -6.13 -17.46
N LYS A 119 14.90 -6.40 -16.87
CA LYS A 119 15.16 -7.70 -16.21
C LYS A 119 14.25 -7.82 -14.99
N PRO A 120 13.77 -9.03 -14.65
CA PRO A 120 13.03 -9.25 -13.42
C PRO A 120 13.90 -8.79 -12.25
N GLN A 121 13.46 -7.71 -11.61
CA GLN A 121 14.14 -7.11 -10.48
C GLN A 121 13.11 -6.85 -9.39
N GLN A 122 13.53 -7.07 -8.15
CA GLN A 122 12.77 -6.59 -7.02
C GLN A 122 12.97 -5.07 -6.97
N ASP A 123 11.92 -4.33 -7.30
CA ASP A 123 11.95 -2.89 -7.15
C ASP A 123 11.96 -2.59 -5.64
N THR A 124 13.10 -2.08 -5.16
CA THR A 124 13.29 -1.61 -3.79
C THR A 124 13.55 -0.11 -3.75
N SER A 125 13.41 0.55 -4.91
CA SER A 125 13.68 1.98 -5.10
C SER A 125 12.42 2.83 -4.94
N VAL A 126 11.28 2.20 -4.64
CA VAL A 126 9.98 2.84 -4.48
C VAL A 126 9.43 2.60 -3.09
N ASP A 127 9.14 3.72 -2.44
CA ASP A 127 8.61 3.81 -1.10
C ASP A 127 7.14 4.27 -1.14
N ILE A 128 6.32 3.74 -0.24
CA ILE A 128 4.92 4.19 -0.10
C ILE A 128 4.85 5.22 1.00
N GLN A 129 4.54 6.46 0.62
CA GLN A 129 4.28 7.57 1.53
C GLN A 129 2.82 7.61 1.96
N ALA A 130 2.58 7.44 3.27
CA ALA A 130 1.28 7.67 3.89
C ALA A 130 1.35 8.92 4.80
N GLU A 131 0.63 9.97 4.44
CA GLU A 131 0.58 11.25 5.16
C GLU A 131 -0.82 11.51 5.71
N GLY A 132 -0.93 11.69 7.02
CA GLY A 132 -2.20 11.95 7.67
C GLY A 132 -2.00 12.57 9.05
N LEU A 133 -3.02 13.26 9.55
CA LEU A 133 -3.00 13.83 10.89
C LEU A 133 -3.25 12.73 11.91
N LEU A 134 -2.18 12.20 12.50
CA LEU A 134 -2.29 11.23 13.57
C LEU A 134 -2.66 11.94 14.88
N VAL A 135 -3.69 11.43 15.54
CA VAL A 135 -4.17 11.87 16.84
C VAL A 135 -4.22 10.69 17.80
N SER A 136 -3.87 10.95 19.06
CA SER A 136 -4.12 10.03 20.16
C SER A 136 -5.59 10.13 20.59
N ASN A 137 -6.19 8.98 20.94
CA ASN A 137 -7.51 8.90 21.54
C ASN A 137 -7.56 9.49 22.95
#